data_AF-A0A519S6W2-F1
#
_entry.id   AF-A0A519S6W2-F1
#
_cell.length_a   1.000
_cell.length_b   1.000
_cell.length_c   1.000
_cell.angle_alpha   90.00
_cell.angle_beta   90.00
_cell.angle_gamma   90.00
#
_symmetry.space_group_name_H-M   'P 1'
#
loop_
_entity.id
_entity.type
_entity.pdbx_description
1 polymer ?
#
loop_
_entity_poly.entity_id
_entity_poly.type
_entity_poly.pdbx_seq_one_letter_code
_entity_poly.pdbx_strand_id
1 'polypeptide(L)' 'RHGPTSWISLTLTEGKFRQVRKMTAAVGLPTLRLVRVRIGDQTLAGLLPGGVREVADLAGAARPS' A
#
# COMPACT_ATOMS: atom_id res chain seq x y z
N ARG A 1 14.66 -19.73 7.30
CA ARG A 1 14.51 -19.65 5.83
C ARG A 1 13.02 -19.58 5.53
N HIS A 2 12.50 -18.46 5.01
CA HIS A 2 11.06 -18.35 4.73
C HIS A 2 10.73 -19.20 3.48
N GLY A 3 9.61 -19.92 3.50
CA GLY A 3 9.10 -20.69 2.36
C GLY A 3 8.67 -19.78 1.18
N PRO A 4 8.06 -20.34 0.13
CA PRO A 4 7.58 -19.55 -1.01
C PRO A 4 6.64 -18.44 -0.53
N THR A 5 7.00 -17.19 -0.83
CA THR A 5 6.22 -16.01 -0.47
C THR A 5 5.37 -15.59 -1.66
N SER A 6 4.14 -15.15 -1.39
CA SER A 6 3.23 -14.63 -2.41
C SER A 6 2.96 -13.14 -2.19
N TRP A 7 2.63 -12.45 -3.26
CA TRP A 7 2.23 -11.05 -3.23
C TRP A 7 0.70 -10.94 -3.34
N ILE A 8 0.12 -10.01 -2.58
CA ILE A 8 -1.29 -9.62 -2.72
C ILE A 8 -1.36 -8.11 -2.92
N SER A 9 -2.33 -7.68 -3.73
CA SER A 9 -2.70 -6.27 -3.85
C SER A 9 -3.94 -6.00 -2.99
N LEU A 10 -3.92 -4.93 -2.21
CA LEU A 10 -5.00 -4.55 -1.30
C LEU A 10 -5.26 -3.05 -1.44
N THR A 11 -6.53 -2.67 -1.59
CA THR A 11 -6.98 -1.28 -1.56
C THR A 11 -7.85 -1.09 -0.33
N LEU A 12 -7.54 -0.08 0.48
CA LEU A 12 -8.29 0.27 1.68
C LEU A 12 -8.68 1.75 1.61
N THR A 13 -9.88 2.06 2.07
CA THR A 13 -10.40 3.43 2.19
C THR A 13 -10.25 3.99 3.61
N GLU A 14 -9.83 3.16 4.57
CA GLU A 14 -9.54 3.54 5.94
C GLU A 14 -8.08 3.25 6.33
N GLY A 15 -7.60 3.93 7.38
CA GLY A 15 -6.22 3.88 7.85
C GLY A 15 -6.07 3.45 9.31
N LYS A 16 -6.68 2.33 9.72
CA LYS A 16 -6.60 1.87 11.12
C LYS A 16 -5.20 1.38 11.51
N PHE A 17 -4.88 1.44 12.81
CA PHE A 17 -3.57 1.04 13.33
C PHE A 17 -3.19 -0.40 12.97
N ARG A 18 -2.14 -0.54 12.16
CA ARG A 18 -1.58 -1.81 11.67
C ARG A 18 -2.61 -2.71 10.96
N GLN A 19 -3.65 -2.12 10.35
CA GLN A 19 -4.79 -2.83 9.79
C GLN A 19 -4.42 -4.00 8.88
N VAL A 20 -3.62 -3.76 7.82
CA VAL A 20 -3.19 -4.82 6.89
C VAL A 20 -2.49 -5.96 7.61
N ARG A 21 -1.56 -5.65 8.53
CA ARG A 21 -0.82 -6.67 9.28
C ARG A 21 -1.74 -7.49 10.19
N LYS A 22 -2.75 -6.87 10.80
CA LYS A 22 -3.75 -7.57 11.62
C LYS A 22 -4.65 -8.46 10.75
N MET A 23 -5.09 -7.96 9.59
CA MET A 23 -5.93 -8.72 8.65
C MET A 23 -5.22 -9.98 8.16
N THR A 24 -3.97 -9.90 7.71
CA THR A 24 -3.28 -11.09 7.19
C THR A 24 -2.91 -12.08 8.30
N ALA A 25 -2.56 -11.60 9.50
CA ALA A 25 -2.31 -12.46 10.66
C ALA A 25 -3.57 -13.23 11.10
N ALA A 26 -4.75 -12.60 11.01
CA ALA A 26 -6.02 -13.23 11.36
C ALA A 26 -6.35 -14.46 10.48
N VAL A 27 -5.85 -14.50 9.24
CA VAL A 27 -6.01 -15.63 8.31
C VAL A 27 -4.80 -16.58 8.29
N GLY A 28 -3.90 -16.47 9.27
CA GLY A 28 -2.74 -17.37 9.40
C GLY A 28 -1.57 -17.07 8.45
N LEU A 29 -1.59 -15.93 7.75
CA LEU A 29 -0.57 -15.53 6.77
C LEU A 29 0.09 -14.21 7.19
N PRO A 30 1.10 -14.20 8.07
CA PRO A 30 1.70 -12.97 8.57
C PRO A 30 2.37 -12.14 7.46
N THR A 31 2.17 -10.82 7.49
CA THR A 31 2.76 -9.90 6.50
C THR A 31 4.28 -9.79 6.69
N LEU A 32 5.06 -10.26 5.72
CA LEU A 32 6.52 -10.15 5.72
C LEU A 32 7.00 -8.79 5.20
N ARG A 33 6.49 -8.35 4.05
CA ARG A 33 6.82 -7.08 3.41
C ARG A 33 5.53 -6.34 3.09
N LEU A 34 5.48 -5.06 3.44
CA LEU A 34 4.35 -4.17 3.15
C LEU A 34 4.88 -2.92 2.47
N VAL A 35 4.41 -2.67 1.25
CA VAL A 35 4.76 -1.47 0.48
C VAL A 35 3.46 -0.81 0.05
N ARG A 36 3.29 0.47 0.39
CA ARG A 36 2.15 1.25 -0.09
C ARG A 36 2.53 1.86 -1.44
N VAL A 37 1.91 1.37 -2.51
CA VAL A 37 2.25 1.77 -3.89
C VAL A 37 1.40 2.91 -4.44
N ARG A 38 0.27 3.24 -3.79
CA ARG A 38 -0.70 4.26 -4.23
C ARG A 38 -1.41 4.92 -3.03
N ILE A 39 -1.75 6.20 -3.16
CA ILE A 39 -2.68 6.93 -2.28
C ILE A 39 -3.62 7.76 -3.19
N GLY A 40 -4.94 7.53 -3.11
CA GLY A 40 -5.87 8.11 -4.09
C GLY A 40 -5.46 7.74 -5.51
N ASP A 41 -5.30 8.73 -6.38
CA ASP A 41 -4.83 8.55 -7.76
C ASP A 41 -3.29 8.61 -7.90
N GLN A 42 -2.58 8.98 -6.83
CA GLN A 42 -1.13 9.15 -6.86
C GLN A 42 -0.41 7.82 -6.69
N THR A 43 0.50 7.48 -7.61
CA THR A 43 1.25 6.20 -7.62
C THR A 43 2.76 6.40 -7.45
N LEU A 44 3.42 5.39 -6.88
CA LEU A 44 4.89 5.31 -6.79
C LEU A 44 5.56 4.84 -8.10
N ALA A 45 4.80 4.66 -9.18
CA ALA A 45 5.34 4.14 -10.43
C ALA A 45 6.47 5.04 -10.97
N GLY A 46 7.58 4.43 -11.38
CA GLY A 46 8.75 5.13 -11.94
C GLY A 46 9.64 5.84 -10.91
N LEU A 47 9.33 5.79 -9.61
CA LEU A 47 10.16 6.40 -8.57
C LEU A 47 11.13 5.38 -7.97
N LEU A 48 12.40 5.75 -7.89
CA LEU A 48 13.42 4.93 -7.21
C LEU A 48 13.27 5.05 -5.68
N PRO A 49 13.71 4.05 -4.89
CA PRO A 49 13.74 4.15 -3.44
C PRO A 49 14.51 5.40 -2.97
N GLY A 50 13.89 6.19 -2.10
CA GLY A 50 14.46 7.46 -1.62
C GLY A 50 14.28 8.64 -2.59
N GLY A 51 13.83 8.40 -3.82
CA GLY A 51 13.47 9.45 -4.75
C GLY A 51 12.28 10.26 -4.27
N VAL A 52 12.25 11.54 -4.62
CA VAL A 52 11.14 12.46 -4.35
C VAL A 52 10.73 13.08 -5.67
N ARG A 53 9.41 13.20 -5.87
CA ARG A 53 8.82 13.88 -7.02
C ARG A 53 7.75 14.81 -6.50
N GLU A 54 7.89 16.09 -6.83
CA GLU A 54 6.86 17.08 -6.54
C GLU A 54 5.61 16.81 -7.37
N VAL A 55 4.45 17.03 -6.77
CA VAL A 55 3.15 16.93 -7.43
C VAL A 55 2.47 18.29 -7.34
N ALA A 56 1.91 18.75 -8.45
CA ALA A 56 1.27 20.07 -8.52
C ALA A 56 0.02 20.17 -7.63
N ASP A 57 -0.65 19.05 -7.41
CA ASP A 57 -1.78 18.94 -6.50
C ASP A 57 -1.80 17.54 -5.87
N LEU A 58 -2.30 17.44 -4.65
CA LEU A 58 -2.73 16.19 -4.03
C LEU A 58 -4.13 15.84 -4.53
N ALA A 59 -4.33 15.87 -5.86
CA ALA A 59 -5.57 15.44 -6.48
C ALA A 59 -5.75 13.94 -6.18
N GLY A 60 -6.73 13.66 -5.31
CA GLY A 60 -7.01 12.33 -4.76
C GLY A 60 -7.98 12.31 -3.57
N ALA A 61 -8.43 13.47 -3.07
CA ALA A 61 -9.56 13.55 -2.14
C ALA A 61 -10.93 13.52 -2.85
N ALA A 62 -10.98 13.74 -4.17
CA ALA A 62 -12.21 13.67 -4.94
C ALA A 62 -12.45 12.22 -5.40
N ARG A 63 -13.51 11.60 -4.86
CA ARG A 63 -14.07 10.33 -5.33
C ARG A 63 -14.36 10.43 -6.85
N PRO A 64 -13.77 9.61 -7.72
CA PRO A 64 -14.39 9.32 -9.00
C PRO A 64 -15.51 8.28 -8.75
N SER A 65 -16.71 8.62 -9.20
CA SER A 65 -17.87 7.73 -9.32
C SER A 65 -17.59 6.52 -10.19
#